data_AF-A0A3D1UAC9-F1
#
_entry.id   AF-A0A3D1UAC9-F1
#
_cell.length_a   1.000
_cell.length_b   1.000
_cell.length_c   1.000
_cell.angle_alpha   90.00
_cell.angle_beta   90.00
_cell.angle_gamma   90.00
#
_symmetry.space_group_name_H-M   'P 1'
#
loop_
_entity.id
_entity.type
_entity.pdbx_description
1 polymer ?
#
loop_
_entity_poly.entity_id
_entity_poly.type
_entity_poly.pdbx_seq_one_letter_code
_entity_poly.pdbx_strand_id
1 'polypeptide(L)' 'MKKRCIVTGGAGFIGSALVRQLLNETDATVLVVDKLTYAGVPES' A
#
# COMPACT_ATOMS: atom_id res chain seq x y z
N MET A 1 18.05 -9.75 6.24
CA MET A 1 16.75 -10.30 6.70
C MET A 1 15.63 -9.53 6.00
N LYS A 2 14.68 -10.20 5.36
CA LYS A 2 13.64 -9.55 4.55
C LYS A 2 12.59 -8.88 5.47
N LYS A 3 12.37 -7.56 5.33
CA LYS A 3 11.38 -6.84 6.15
C LYS A 3 9.96 -7.20 5.68
N ARG A 4 9.04 -7.41 6.63
CA ARG A 4 7.62 -7.66 6.36
C ARG A 4 6.82 -6.48 6.86
N CYS A 5 6.08 -5.83 5.97
CA CYS A 5 5.30 -4.63 6.28
C CYS A 5 3.82 -4.88 6.05
N ILE A 6 2.99 -4.44 6.99
CA ILE A 6 1.54 -4.36 6.80
C ILE A 6 1.21 -2.89 6.56
N VAL A 7 0.55 -2.58 5.44
CA VAL A 7 0.12 -1.23 5.09
C VAL A 7 -1.39 -1.18 5.14
N THR A 8 -1.94 -0.42 6.09
CA THR A 8 -3.37 -0.11 6.14
C THR A 8 -3.67 1.09 5.25
N GLY A 9 -4.82 1.10 4.57
CA GLY A 9 -5.15 2.19 3.65
C GLY A 9 -4.27 2.20 2.38
N GLY A 10 -3.69 1.06 2.01
CA GLY A 10 -2.70 0.96 0.93
C GLY A 10 -3.26 1.15 -0.49
N ALA A 11 -4.58 1.20 -0.67
CA ALA A 11 -5.20 1.55 -1.94
C ALA A 11 -5.43 3.06 -2.10
N GLY A 12 -5.32 3.84 -1.02
CA GLY A 12 -5.45 5.31 -1.05
C GLY A 12 -4.28 6.02 -1.73
N PHE A 13 -4.37 7.35 -1.89
CA PHE A 13 -3.35 8.16 -2.56
C PHE A 13 -1.94 7.96 -1.98
N ILE A 14 -1.78 8.20 -0.67
CA ILE A 14 -0.49 8.07 0.02
C ILE A 14 -0.10 6.59 0.17
N GLY A 15 -1.05 5.74 0.58
CA GLY A 15 -0.78 4.33 0.84
C GLY A 15 -0.26 3.61 -0.39
N SER A 16 -0.85 3.86 -1.56
CA SER A 16 -0.43 3.25 -2.81
C SER A 16 0.91 3.77 -3.32
N ALA A 17 1.24 5.05 -3.08
CA ALA A 17 2.57 5.60 -3.36
C ALA A 17 3.64 4.94 -2.48
N LEU A 18 3.36 4.80 -1.18
CA LEU A 18 4.25 4.13 -0.23
C LEU A 18 4.47 2.65 -0.60
N VAL A 19 3.42 1.90 -0.93
CA VAL A 19 3.54 0.49 -1.35
C VAL A 19 4.44 0.38 -2.58
N ARG A 20 4.24 1.24 -3.59
CA ARG A 20 5.09 1.27 -4.79
C ARG A 20 6.55 1.59 -4.46
N GLN A 21 6.77 2.58 -3.60
CA GLN A 21 8.11 2.94 -3.16
C GLN A 21 8.80 1.77 -2.43
N LEU A 22 8.11 1.14 -1.47
CA LEU A 22 8.66 0.00 -0.73
C LEU A 22 9.02 -1.18 -1.62
N LEU A 23 8.21 -1.48 -2.64
CA LEU A 23 8.45 -2.57 -3.57
C LEU A 23 9.60 -2.25 -4.56
N ASN A 24 9.80 -0.98 -4.90
CA ASN A 24 10.84 -0.56 -5.86
C ASN A 24 12.20 -0.32 -5.20
N GLU A 25 12.23 0.18 -3.97
CA GLU A 25 13.46 0.63 -3.31
C GLU A 25 13.99 -0.37 -2.27
N THR A 26 13.22 -1.41 -1.96
CA THR A 26 13.59 -2.37 -0.90
C THR A 26 13.19 -3.79 -1.27
N ASP A 27 13.80 -4.76 -0.59
CA ASP A 27 13.37 -6.16 -0.65
C ASP A 27 12.17 -6.46 0.25
N ALA A 28 11.38 -5.48 0.69
CA ALA A 28 10.30 -5.73 1.64
C ALA A 28 9.17 -6.57 1.01
N THR A 29 8.60 -7.46 1.81
CA THR A 29 7.30 -8.08 1.50
C THR A 29 6.20 -7.25 2.13
N VAL A 30 5.25 -6.81 1.32
CA VAL A 30 4.17 -5.91 1.75
C VAL A 30 2.82 -6.64 1.71
N LEU A 31 2.06 -6.58 2.82
CA LEU A 31 0.66 -6.98 2.90
C LEU A 31 -0.19 -5.71 2.99
N VAL A 32 -1.06 -5.49 2.01
CA VAL A 32 -1.99 -4.36 2.00
C VAL A 32 -3.31 -4.78 2.63
N VAL A 33 -3.81 -3.95 3.56
CA VAL A 33 -5.15 -4.09 4.16
C VAL A 33 -5.90 -2.79 3.91
N ASP A 34 -6.96 -2.85 3.13
CA ASP A 34 -7.77 -1.66 2.82
C ASP A 34 -9.25 -2.00 2.87
N LYS A 35 -10.06 -1.04 3.34
CA LYS A 35 -11.52 -1.14 3.35
C LYS A 35 -12.12 -0.75 1.99
N LEU A 36 -11.33 -0.18 1.09
CA LEU A 36 -11.72 0.27 -0.24
C LEU A 36 -12.93 1.22 -0.18
N THR A 37 -12.97 2.13 0.80
CA THR A 37 -14.06 3.10 0.93
C THR A 37 -14.02 4.10 -0.22
N TYR A 38 -13.28 5.20 -0.07
CA TYR A 38 -13.09 6.15 -1.17
C TYR A 38 -12.17 5.55 -2.25
N ALA A 39 -11.13 4.81 -1.85
CA ALA A 39 -10.20 4.18 -2.79
C ALA A 39 -10.87 3.15 -3.73
N GLY A 40 -12.07 2.68 -3.41
CA GLY A 40 -12.85 1.78 -4.27
C GLY A 40 -13.73 2.50 -5.30
N VAL A 41 -13.84 3.82 -5.25
CA VAL A 41 -14.66 4.65 -6.15
C VAL A 41 -13.71 5.55 -6.95
N PRO A 42 -13.40 5.22 -8.22
CA PRO A 42 -12.41 5.94 -9.03
C PRO A 42 -12.65 7.44 -9.18
N GLU A 43 -13.91 7.87 -9.03
CA GLU A 43 -14.35 9.25 -9.19
C GLU A 43 -14.32 10.07 -7.89
N SER A 44 -14.03 9.45 -6.74
CA SER A 44 -14.04 10.10 -5.42
C SER A 44 -12.73 10.79 -5.03
#